data_AF-A0A2E9NY77-F1
#
_entry.id   AF-A0A2E9NY77-F1
#
_cell.length_a   1.000
_cell.length_b   1.000
_cell.length_c   1.000
_cell.angle_alpha   90.00
_cell.angle_beta   90.00
_cell.angle_gamma   90.00
#
_symmetry.space_group_name_H-M   'P 1'
#
loop_
_entity.id
_entity.type
_entity.pdbx_description
1 polymer ?
#
loop_
_entity_poly.entity_id
_entity_poly.type
_entity_poly.pdbx_seq_one_letter_code
_entity_poly.pdbx_strand_id
1 'polypeptide(L)' 'MEKQIEENIVQEKPIQDRLRQASCITVESALRNKVNLNIAWYDVHGEQQNQKYSISAGSIIEF' A
#
# COMPACT_ATOMS: atom_id res chain seq x y z
N MET A 1 32.72 -4.97 -7.11
CA MET A 1 31.85 -5.52 -6.05
C MET A 1 30.51 -4.84 -6.20
N GLU A 2 29.59 -5.52 -6.86
CA GLU A 2 28.25 -5.01 -7.16
C GLU A 2 27.51 -4.85 -5.84
N LYS A 3 27.11 -3.61 -5.50
CA LYS A 3 26.29 -3.36 -4.32
C LYS A 3 24.93 -4.00 -4.58
N GLN A 4 24.68 -5.09 -3.87
CA GLN A 4 23.36 -5.71 -3.79
C GLN A 4 22.36 -4.61 -3.40
N ILE A 5 21.41 -4.36 -4.27
CA ILE A 5 20.25 -3.54 -3.97
C ILE A 5 19.52 -4.36 -2.92
N GLU A 6 19.59 -3.95 -1.65
CA GLU A 6 18.63 -4.38 -0.64
C GLU A 6 17.28 -3.88 -1.14
N GLU A 7 16.62 -4.69 -1.97
CA GLU A 7 15.18 -4.62 -2.14
C GLU A 7 14.64 -4.77 -0.72
N ASN A 8 14.26 -3.65 -0.13
CA ASN A 8 13.52 -3.61 1.11
C ASN A 8 12.19 -4.31 0.79
N ILE A 9 12.15 -5.63 0.96
CA ILE A 9 10.98 -6.45 0.63
C ILE A 9 9.88 -6.00 1.58
N VAL A 10 9.08 -5.04 1.13
CA VAL A 10 7.91 -4.57 1.86
C VAL A 10 7.00 -5.78 2.00
N GLN A 11 6.98 -6.36 3.20
CA GLN A 11 6.13 -7.51 3.48
C GLN A 11 4.69 -7.12 3.18
N GLU A 12 4.08 -7.81 2.22
CA GLU A 12 2.69 -7.58 1.85
C GLU A 12 1.81 -7.86 3.07
N LYS A 13 1.10 -6.82 3.52
CA LYS A 13 0.12 -6.92 4.61
C LYS A 13 -1.29 -6.80 4.07
N PRO A 14 -2.30 -7.22 4.84
CA PRO A 14 -3.69 -6.90 4.57
C PRO A 14 -3.91 -5.39 4.45
N ILE A 15 -4.87 -4.98 3.64
CA ILE A 15 -5.18 -3.57 3.41
C ILE A 15 -5.57 -2.85 4.71
N GLN A 16 -6.25 -3.55 5.63
CA GLN A 16 -6.64 -3.04 6.95
C GLN A 16 -5.43 -2.55 7.75
N ASP A 17 -4.38 -3.37 7.83
CA ASP A 17 -3.15 -3.04 8.56
C ASP A 17 -2.45 -1.83 7.96
N ARG A 18 -2.42 -1.73 6.62
CA ARG A 18 -1.79 -0.58 5.95
C ARG A 18 -2.63 0.68 6.05
N LEU A 19 -3.95 0.59 6.00
CA LEU A 19 -4.84 1.73 6.22
C LEU A 19 -4.67 2.32 7.62
N ARG A 20 -4.43 1.49 8.64
CA ARG A 20 -4.12 1.97 10.02
C ARG A 20 -2.79 2.71 10.13
N GLN A 21 -1.85 2.44 9.22
CA GLN A 21 -0.51 3.08 9.17
C GLN A 21 -0.44 4.21 8.14
N ALA A 22 -1.48 4.39 7.31
CA ALA A 22 -1.41 5.21 6.11
C ALA A 22 -1.14 6.68 6.45
N SER A 23 -0.08 7.24 5.87
CA SER A 23 0.11 8.68 5.79
C SER A 23 -0.61 9.27 4.58
N CYS A 24 -0.72 8.49 3.50
CA CYS A 24 -1.41 8.89 2.27
C CYS A 24 -2.07 7.68 1.58
N ILE A 25 -3.25 7.90 1.01
CA ILE A 25 -3.97 6.92 0.21
C ILE A 25 -4.26 7.57 -1.14
N THR A 26 -3.69 7.01 -2.21
CA THR A 26 -3.88 7.49 -3.57
C THR A 26 -4.77 6.52 -4.34
N VAL A 27 -5.84 7.03 -4.96
CA VAL A 27 -6.61 6.26 -5.94
C VAL A 27 -5.88 6.34 -7.27
N GLU A 28 -5.21 5.25 -7.67
CA GLU A 28 -4.48 5.20 -8.95
C GLU A 28 -5.43 5.03 -10.13
N SER A 29 -6.53 4.29 -9.96
CA SER A 29 -7.61 4.19 -10.95
C SER A 29 -8.88 3.63 -10.34
N ALA A 30 -10.02 4.02 -10.91
CA ALA A 30 -11.33 3.48 -10.59
C ALA A 30 -12.00 3.01 -11.89
N LEU A 31 -12.02 1.70 -12.10
CA LEU A 31 -12.74 1.03 -13.18
C LEU A 31 -14.07 0.51 -12.65
N ARG A 32 -15.01 0.20 -13.55
CA ARG A 32 -16.43 -0.10 -13.24
C ARG A 32 -16.65 -0.95 -11.98
N ASN A 33 -15.86 -2.01 -11.79
CA ASN A 33 -16.00 -2.94 -10.66
C ASN A 33 -14.74 -3.03 -9.79
N LYS A 34 -13.76 -2.14 -9.96
CA LYS A 34 -12.44 -2.26 -9.33
C LYS A 34 -11.81 -0.90 -9.05
N VAL A 35 -11.29 -0.71 -7.86
CA VAL A 35 -10.50 0.47 -7.47
C VAL A 35 -9.09 0.01 -7.14
N ASN A 36 -8.11 0.62 -7.79
CA ASN A 36 -6.69 0.41 -7.51
C ASN A 36 -6.20 1.54 -6.61
N LEU A 37 -5.63 1.17 -5.47
CA LEU A 37 -5.17 2.07 -4.44
C LEU A 37 -3.66 1.90 -4.27
N ASN A 38 -2.96 3.00 -4.00
CA ASN A 38 -1.61 2.97 -3.48
C ASN A 38 -1.62 3.59 -2.09
N ILE A 39 -1.25 2.80 -1.08
CA ILE A 39 -1.18 3.25 0.31
C ILE A 39 0.28 3.48 0.65
N ALA A 40 0.60 4.70 1.07
CA ALA A 40 1.93 5.07 1.54
C ALA A 40 1.94 5.28 3.05
N TRP A 41 3.06 4.93 3.68
CA TRP A 41 3.34 5.15 5.11
C TRP A 41 4.84 5.37 5.32
N TYR A 42 5.25 5.68 6.54
CA TYR A 42 6.65 5.77 6.92
C TYR A 42 7.01 4.61 7.84
N ASP A 43 8.16 3.98 7.62
CA ASP A 43 8.68 2.97 8.54
C ASP A 43 9.34 3.59 9.78
N VAL A 44 9.90 2.74 10.64
CA VAL A 44 10.56 3.15 11.89
C VAL A 44 11.82 4.00 11.66
N HIS A 45 12.38 3.97 10.46
CA HIS A 45 13.53 4.78 10.06
C HIS A 45 13.10 6.10 9.40
N GLY A 46 11.78 6.34 9.25
CA GLY A 46 11.22 7.50 8.58
C GLY A 46 11.29 7.41 7.06
N GLU A 47 11.58 6.23 6.50
CA GLU A 47 11.60 6.03 5.06
C GLU A 47 10.18 5.79 4.53
N GLN A 48 9.85 6.43 3.41
CA GLN A 48 8.53 6.27 2.81
C GLN A 48 8.43 4.91 2.14
N GLN A 49 7.46 4.13 2.59
CA GLN A 49 7.08 2.85 2.03
C GLN A 49 5.73 2.97 1.34
N ASN A 50 5.43 2.06 0.42
CA ASN A 50 4.13 1.99 -0.22
C ASN A 50 3.74 0.56 -0.58
N GLN A 51 2.43 0.31 -0.67
CA GLN A 51 1.88 -0.97 -1.11
C GLN A 51 0.59 -0.72 -1.91
N LYS A 52 0.52 -1.38 -3.05
CA LYS A 52 -0.60 -1.28 -3.97
C LYS A 52 -1.66 -2.33 -3.66
N TYR A 53 -2.91 -1.93 -3.78
CA TYR A 53 -4.07 -2.76 -3.55
C TYR A 53 -5.06 -2.63 -4.70
N SER A 54 -5.84 -3.68 -4.85
CA SER A 54 -6.87 -3.83 -5.85
C SER A 54 -8.12 -4.31 -5.13
N ILE A 55 -9.08 -3.42 -4.92
CA ILE A 55 -10.35 -3.76 -4.25
C ILE A 55 -11.51 -3.69 -5.24
N SER A 56 -12.57 -4.44 -4.99
CA SER A 56 -13.79 -4.33 -5.79
C SER A 56 -14.51 -3.01 -5.51
N ALA A 57 -15.16 -2.45 -6.52
CA ALA A 57 -16.00 -1.28 -6.31
C ALA A 57 -17.17 -1.65 -5.38
N GLY A 58 -17.42 -0.81 -4.36
CA GLY A 58 -18.42 -1.09 -3.32
C GLY A 58 -17.96 -2.03 -2.21
N SER A 59 -16.69 -2.45 -2.18
CA SER A 59 -16.15 -3.19 -1.03
C SER A 59 -16.18 -2.36 0.25
N ILE A 60 -16.55 -3.01 1.35
CA ILE A 60 -16.44 -2.47 2.70
C ILE A 60 -15.13 -3.00 3.30
N ILE A 61 -14.37 -2.13 3.96
CA ILE A 61 -13.18 -2.50 4.72
C ILE A 61 -13.51 -2.29 6.19
N GLU A 62 -13.49 -3.37 6.96
CA GLU A 62 -13.78 -3.39 8.40
C GLU A 62 -12.47 -3.46 9.22
N PHE A 63 -12.50 -2.95 10.46
CA PHE A 63 -11.34 -2.78 11.35
C PHE A 63 -11.55 -3.43 12.71
#